data_AF-A0A517ZM82-F1
#
_entry.id   AF-A0A517ZM82-F1
#
_cell.length_a   1.000
_cell.length_b   1.000
_cell.length_c   1.000
_cell.angle_alpha   90.00
_cell.angle_beta   90.00
_cell.angle_gamma   90.00
#
_symmetry.space_group_name_H-M   'P 1'
#
loop_
_entity.id
_entity.type
_entity.pdbx_description
1 polymer ?
#
loop_
_entity_poly.entity_id
_entity_poly.type
_entity_poly.pdbx_seq_one_letter_code
_entity_poly.pdbx_strand_id
1 'polypeptide(L)'
;MKFPYLIASLLVLTCGCSPKAPPTWKPVLDSGHHLGFGAVSVFAFGYTDVPEHSIVFFFPFDVNSSTEHTSNPATRTFDYSGKITLSPSKEKVMTYHIASSDVSRITCNDSDYELKNGSVFHVSKDGTIKQLPFAGLQPTREYVLDLKDYFDSHQGNATEPKE
;
A
#
# COMPACT_ATOMS: atom_id res chain seq x y z
N MET A 1 16.94 8.12 -2.35
CA MET A 1 16.74 6.85 -3.07
C MET A 1 15.43 6.94 -3.82
N LYS A 2 15.34 6.22 -4.93
CA LYS A 2 14.33 6.28 -5.98
C LYS A 2 12.98 5.67 -5.53
N PHE A 3 12.22 6.34 -4.66
CA PHE A 3 10.88 5.94 -4.18
C PHE A 3 9.96 5.31 -5.25
N PRO A 4 9.84 5.87 -6.48
CA PRO A 4 9.04 5.27 -7.55
C PRO A 4 9.50 3.87 -7.97
N TYR A 5 10.80 3.57 -7.92
CA TYR A 5 11.36 2.28 -8.31
C TYR A 5 11.15 1.20 -7.22
N LEU A 6 11.03 1.61 -5.95
CA LEU A 6 10.69 0.71 -4.85
C LEU A 6 9.22 0.26 -4.95
N ILE A 7 8.31 1.21 -5.17
CA ILE A 7 6.88 0.91 -5.40
C ILE A 7 6.75 0.01 -6.63
N ALA A 8 7.43 0.32 -7.74
CA ALA A 8 7.42 -0.50 -8.95
C ALA A 8 7.93 -1.93 -8.72
N SER A 9 9.04 -2.09 -7.99
CA SER A 9 9.60 -3.42 -7.69
C SER A 9 8.66 -4.24 -6.83
N LEU A 10 7.97 -3.62 -5.86
CA LEU A 10 7.02 -4.33 -5.01
C LEU A 10 5.77 -4.74 -5.80
N LEU A 11 5.30 -3.91 -6.74
CA LEU A 11 4.21 -4.30 -7.64
C LEU A 11 4.58 -5.52 -8.48
N VAL A 12 5.81 -5.56 -9.01
CA VAL A 12 6.32 -6.73 -9.74
C VAL A 12 6.40 -7.98 -8.84
N LEU A 13 6.81 -7.83 -7.58
CA LEU A 13 6.92 -8.94 -6.63
C LEU A 13 5.56 -9.44 -6.12
N THR A 14 4.61 -8.54 -5.87
CA THR A 14 3.27 -8.87 -5.34
C THR A 14 2.29 -9.35 -6.41
N CYS A 15 2.45 -8.91 -7.66
CA CYS A 15 1.67 -9.37 -8.82
C CYS A 15 2.35 -10.56 -9.53
N GLY A 16 3.27 -11.25 -8.84
CA GLY A 16 4.29 -12.11 -9.42
C GLY A 16 3.82 -13.06 -10.52
N CYS A 17 4.55 -13.04 -11.65
CA CYS A 17 4.63 -14.14 -12.59
C CYS A 17 5.25 -15.38 -11.92
N SER A 18 4.52 -16.04 -11.02
CA SER A 18 4.87 -17.40 -10.60
C SER A 18 4.34 -18.38 -11.65
N PRO A 19 5.17 -19.28 -12.23
CA PRO A 19 4.71 -20.27 -13.22
C PRO A 19 3.77 -21.33 -12.63
N LYS A 20 3.56 -21.32 -11.30
CA LYS A 20 2.53 -22.09 -10.59
C LYS A 20 2.00 -21.25 -9.43
N ALA A 21 1.15 -20.28 -9.72
CA ALA A 21 0.36 -19.62 -8.68
C ALA A 21 -0.68 -20.62 -8.13
N PRO A 22 -0.68 -20.94 -6.82
CA PRO A 22 -1.84 -21.58 -6.22
C PRO A 22 -3.03 -20.60 -6.28
N PRO A 23 -4.28 -21.09 -6.45
CA PRO A 23 -5.46 -20.25 -6.51
C PRO A 23 -5.73 -19.69 -5.12
N THR A 24 -5.20 -18.50 -4.82
CA THR A 24 -5.42 -17.84 -3.52
C THR A 24 -5.96 -16.44 -3.70
N TRP A 25 -7.27 -16.31 -3.49
CA TRP A 25 -8.06 -15.07 -3.42
C TRP A 25 -7.84 -14.28 -2.12
N LYS A 26 -7.05 -14.82 -1.18
CA LYS A 26 -6.62 -14.08 0.02
C LYS A 26 -5.42 -13.21 -0.37
N PRO A 27 -5.33 -11.95 0.09
CA PRO A 27 -4.12 -11.19 -0.11
C PRO A 27 -2.93 -11.99 0.44
N VAL A 28 -1.83 -12.07 -0.30
CA VAL A 28 -0.60 -12.75 0.11
C VAL A 28 0.01 -11.94 1.25
N LEU A 29 -0.58 -12.10 2.44
CA LEU A 29 -0.12 -11.50 3.68
C LEU A 29 0.88 -12.44 4.30
N ASP A 30 2.04 -12.54 3.65
CA ASP A 30 3.22 -12.95 4.39
C ASP A 30 3.90 -11.66 4.84
N SER A 31 3.35 -11.07 5.91
CA SER A 31 3.88 -9.87 6.58
C SER A 31 4.11 -8.69 5.64
N GLY A 32 3.03 -8.00 5.25
CA GLY A 32 3.01 -6.88 4.29
C GLY A 32 4.38 -6.23 4.15
N HIS A 33 5.04 -6.49 3.02
CA HIS A 33 6.50 -6.38 2.89
C HIS A 33 7.00 -5.05 3.41
N HIS A 34 7.44 -5.03 4.67
CA HIS A 34 8.04 -3.87 5.28
C HIS A 34 9.45 -3.75 4.70
N LEU A 35 9.55 -3.12 3.53
CA LEU A 35 10.82 -2.75 2.93
C LEU A 35 11.23 -1.41 3.52
N GLY A 36 11.77 -1.45 4.74
CA GLY A 36 12.46 -0.32 5.33
C GLY A 36 13.78 -0.09 4.61
N PHE A 37 13.85 0.88 3.71
CA PHE A 37 15.11 1.34 3.10
C PHE A 37 15.43 2.74 3.62
N GLY A 38 16.07 2.81 4.79
CA GLY A 38 16.33 4.06 5.49
C GLY A 38 15.08 4.57 6.18
N ALA A 39 14.67 5.81 5.89
CA ALA A 39 13.52 6.48 6.52
C ALA A 39 12.23 6.36 5.68
N VAL A 40 11.96 5.23 5.03
CA VAL A 40 10.76 5.03 4.21
C VAL A 40 10.26 3.60 4.36
N SER A 41 8.94 3.46 4.43
CA SER A 41 8.26 2.17 4.57
C SER A 41 7.16 2.00 3.52
N VAL A 42 6.90 0.76 3.13
CA VAL A 42 5.81 0.39 2.24
C VAL A 42 5.02 -0.74 2.87
N PHE A 43 3.72 -0.76 2.66
CA PHE A 43 2.82 -1.81 3.11
C PHE A 43 1.83 -2.15 2.00
N ALA A 44 1.70 -3.43 1.64
CA ALA A 44 0.92 -3.83 0.46
C ALA A 44 0.03 -5.05 0.71
N PHE A 45 -1.10 -5.08 0.03
CA PHE A 45 -2.04 -6.19 -0.06
C PHE A 45 -2.10 -6.65 -1.52
N GLY A 46 -1.45 -7.77 -1.84
CA GLY A 46 -1.44 -8.33 -3.20
C GLY A 46 -2.49 -9.43 -3.36
N TYR A 47 -3.38 -9.32 -4.34
CA TYR A 47 -4.40 -10.35 -4.65
C TYR A 47 -3.94 -11.19 -5.84
N THR A 48 -3.62 -12.47 -5.64
CA THR A 48 -3.05 -13.33 -6.69
C THR A 48 -3.99 -13.54 -7.89
N ASP A 49 -5.27 -13.75 -7.61
CA ASP A 49 -6.27 -14.08 -8.63
C ASP A 49 -6.93 -12.85 -9.28
N VAL A 50 -6.75 -11.68 -8.67
CA VAL A 50 -7.31 -10.39 -9.13
C VAL A 50 -6.28 -9.31 -8.86
N PRO A 51 -5.10 -9.36 -9.52
CA PRO A 51 -3.98 -8.47 -9.23
C PRO A 51 -4.39 -7.01 -9.27
N GLU A 52 -5.32 -6.62 -10.15
CA GLU A 52 -5.90 -5.28 -10.22
C GLU A 52 -6.50 -4.76 -8.91
N HIS A 53 -6.88 -5.61 -7.96
CA HIS A 53 -7.38 -5.18 -6.65
C HIS A 53 -6.26 -4.96 -5.62
N SER A 54 -4.98 -5.09 -6.01
CA SER A 54 -3.88 -4.90 -5.08
C SER A 54 -3.77 -3.46 -4.60
N ILE A 55 -3.43 -3.32 -3.32
CA ILE A 55 -3.40 -2.05 -2.60
C ILE A 55 -1.98 -1.81 -2.12
N VAL A 56 -1.47 -0.60 -2.29
CA VAL A 56 -0.15 -0.20 -1.79
C VAL A 56 -0.26 1.07 -0.96
N PHE A 57 0.27 1.04 0.26
CA PHE A 57 0.50 2.19 1.11
C PHE A 57 1.98 2.53 1.12
N PHE A 58 2.29 3.78 0.78
CA PHE A 58 3.64 4.34 0.83
C PHE A 58 3.75 5.36 1.96
N PHE A 59 4.74 5.16 2.82
CA PHE A 59 5.07 6.03 3.95
C PHE A 59 6.47 6.64 3.72
N PRO A 60 6.61 7.96 3.51
CA PRO A 60 7.91 8.62 3.37
C PRO A 60 8.64 8.79 4.73
N PHE A 61 8.43 7.85 5.66
CA PHE A 61 8.99 7.76 7.00
C PHE A 61 8.95 6.30 7.45
N ASP A 62 9.72 5.96 8.49
CA ASP A 62 9.74 4.62 9.06
C ASP A 62 8.50 4.35 9.92
N VAL A 63 7.91 3.16 9.77
CA VAL A 63 6.71 2.75 10.51
C VAL A 63 6.80 1.33 11.03
N ASN A 64 6.05 1.06 12.09
CA ASN A 64 5.72 -0.28 12.53
C ASN A 64 4.27 -0.60 12.18
N SER A 65 3.97 -1.88 11.97
CA SER A 65 2.61 -2.37 11.74
C SER A 65 2.23 -3.42 12.76
N SER A 66 0.95 -3.46 13.11
CA SER A 66 0.34 -4.53 13.88
C SER A 66 -0.99 -4.90 13.22
N THR A 67 -1.25 -6.19 13.04
CA THR A 67 -2.38 -6.67 12.25
C THR A 67 -3.18 -7.70 13.04
N GLU A 68 -4.49 -7.64 12.89
CA GLU A 68 -5.44 -8.66 13.31
C GLU A 68 -6.12 -9.19 12.07
N HIS A 69 -6.27 -10.51 11.96
CA HIS A 69 -6.94 -11.08 10.81
C HIS A 69 -7.68 -12.36 11.12
N THR A 70 -8.78 -12.54 10.42
CA THR A 70 -9.51 -13.80 10.36
C THR A 70 -9.69 -14.20 8.91
N SER A 71 -9.59 -15.49 8.61
CA SER A 71 -9.82 -15.96 7.25
C SER A 71 -10.31 -17.40 7.23
N ASN A 72 -11.29 -17.70 6.38
CA ASN A 72 -11.82 -19.04 6.17
C ASN A 72 -11.68 -19.42 4.69
N PRO A 73 -10.82 -20.39 4.35
CA PRO A 73 -10.60 -20.80 2.98
C PRO A 73 -11.80 -21.52 2.35
N ALA A 74 -12.61 -22.24 3.14
CA ALA A 74 -13.76 -22.99 2.63
C ALA A 74 -14.90 -22.06 2.18
N THR A 75 -15.19 -21.02 2.98
CA THR A 75 -16.19 -20.00 2.65
C THR A 75 -15.63 -18.83 1.85
N ARG A 76 -14.32 -18.82 1.58
CA ARG A 76 -13.59 -17.74 0.90
C ARG A 76 -13.78 -16.36 1.57
N THR A 77 -13.91 -16.33 2.89
CA THR A 77 -14.08 -15.09 3.64
C THR A 77 -12.80 -14.66 4.34
N PHE A 78 -12.60 -13.37 4.46
CA PHE A 78 -11.52 -12.78 5.25
C PHE A 78 -11.94 -11.44 5.84
N ASP A 79 -11.29 -11.09 6.95
CA ASP A 79 -11.37 -9.79 7.59
C ASP A 79 -9.96 -9.44 8.08
N TYR A 80 -9.41 -8.34 7.57
CA TYR A 80 -8.09 -7.83 7.91
C TYR A 80 -8.26 -6.43 8.50
N SER A 81 -7.75 -6.24 9.71
CA SER A 81 -7.63 -4.92 10.31
C SER A 81 -6.24 -4.72 10.87
N GLY A 82 -5.84 -3.48 11.04
CA GLY A 82 -4.55 -3.20 11.63
C GLY A 82 -4.31 -1.74 11.91
N LYS A 83 -3.17 -1.51 12.55
CA LYS A 83 -2.68 -0.19 12.93
C LYS A 83 -1.25 -0.03 12.44
N ILE A 84 -0.97 1.13 11.87
CA ILE A 84 0.36 1.60 11.50
C ILE A 84 0.76 2.72 12.44
N THR A 85 1.99 2.67 12.94
CA THR A 85 2.57 3.65 13.86
C THR A 85 3.92 4.14 13.39
N LEU A 86 4.28 5.38 13.72
CA LEU A 86 5.63 5.89 13.51
C LEU A 86 6.65 5.08 14.30
N SER A 87 7.81 4.87 13.68
CA SER A 87 9.00 4.37 14.35
C SER A 87 9.93 5.54 14.70
N PRO A 88 10.50 5.64 15.91
CA PRO A 88 10.29 4.77 17.08
C PRO A 88 9.17 5.25 18.03
N SER A 89 8.52 6.39 17.76
CA SER A 89 7.60 7.03 18.73
C SER A 89 6.33 6.23 19.05
N LYS A 90 5.97 5.25 18.20
CA LYS A 90 4.74 4.44 18.27
C LYS A 90 3.45 5.27 18.15
N GLU A 91 3.55 6.53 17.75
CA GLU A 91 2.40 7.38 17.46
C GLU A 91 1.59 6.79 16.30
N LYS A 92 0.26 6.79 16.43
CA LYS A 92 -0.65 6.23 15.42
C LYS A 92 -0.67 7.12 14.18
N VAL A 93 -0.47 6.52 13.01
CA VAL A 93 -0.58 7.20 11.71
C VAL A 93 -1.82 6.75 10.95
N MET A 94 -2.13 5.46 11.01
CA MET A 94 -3.23 4.89 10.23
C MET A 94 -3.84 3.69 10.95
N THR A 95 -5.15 3.55 10.91
CA THR A 95 -5.84 2.26 10.99
C THR A 95 -6.35 1.87 9.61
N TYR A 96 -6.47 0.58 9.35
CA TYR A 96 -7.09 0.11 8.12
C TYR A 96 -8.02 -1.09 8.40
N HIS A 97 -9.01 -1.29 7.53
CA HIS A 97 -9.88 -2.46 7.49
C HIS A 97 -10.20 -2.86 6.05
N ILE A 98 -10.11 -4.17 5.78
CA ILE A 98 -10.42 -4.78 4.48
C ILE A 98 -11.14 -6.09 4.75
N ALA A 99 -12.30 -6.30 4.12
CA ALA A 99 -13.09 -7.51 4.31
C ALA A 99 -13.56 -8.09 2.97
N SER A 100 -13.73 -9.41 2.92
CA SER A 100 -14.26 -10.10 1.75
C SER A 100 -15.72 -9.72 1.42
N SER A 101 -16.44 -9.09 2.37
CA SER A 101 -17.78 -8.56 2.13
C SER A 101 -17.79 -7.39 1.15
N ASP A 102 -16.68 -6.67 1.03
CA ASP A 102 -16.50 -5.62 0.04
C ASP A 102 -15.01 -5.44 -0.31
N VAL A 103 -14.56 -6.16 -1.34
CA VAL A 103 -13.18 -6.11 -1.83
C VAL A 103 -12.88 -4.88 -2.70
N SER A 104 -13.87 -4.03 -2.95
CA SER A 104 -13.73 -2.80 -3.73
C SER A 104 -13.45 -1.58 -2.85
N ARG A 105 -13.40 -1.76 -1.53
CA ARG A 105 -13.18 -0.69 -0.57
C ARG A 105 -12.12 -1.05 0.46
N ILE A 106 -11.46 -0.01 0.95
CA ILE A 106 -10.64 -0.05 2.13
C ILE A 106 -11.05 1.09 3.05
N THR A 107 -11.28 0.79 4.32
CA THR A 107 -11.54 1.83 5.32
C THR A 107 -10.22 2.18 5.97
N CYS A 108 -9.81 3.45 5.94
CA CYS A 108 -8.62 3.94 6.64
C CYS A 108 -8.96 5.17 7.48
N ASN A 109 -8.55 5.20 8.75
CA ASN A 109 -8.87 6.31 9.68
C ASN A 109 -10.35 6.73 9.62
N ASP A 110 -11.25 5.74 9.68
CA ASP A 110 -12.72 5.92 9.62
C ASP A 110 -13.25 6.51 8.30
N SER A 111 -12.42 6.57 7.26
CA SER A 111 -12.80 7.02 5.90
C SER A 111 -12.73 5.86 4.92
N ASP A 112 -13.77 5.72 4.09
CA ASP A 112 -13.79 4.71 3.03
C ASP A 112 -13.14 5.23 1.75
N TYR A 113 -12.26 4.41 1.17
CA TYR A 113 -11.63 4.66 -0.10
C TYR A 113 -12.05 3.60 -1.10
N GLU A 114 -12.62 4.03 -2.22
CA GLU A 114 -12.89 3.14 -3.36
C GLU A 114 -11.58 2.72 -4.01
N LEU A 115 -11.42 1.41 -4.14
CA LEU A 115 -10.28 0.80 -4.80
C LEU A 115 -10.52 0.81 -6.29
N LYS A 116 -9.70 1.59 -6.98
CA LYS A 116 -9.49 1.48 -8.43
C LYS A 116 -8.44 0.41 -8.69
N ASN A 117 -8.39 -0.07 -9.93
CA ASN A 117 -7.39 -1.01 -10.40
C ASN A 117 -5.98 -0.52 -10.00
N GLY A 118 -5.36 -1.12 -8.99
CA GLY A 118 -4.02 -0.73 -8.56
C GLY A 118 -3.92 0.51 -7.70
N SER A 119 -4.76 0.59 -6.67
CA SER A 119 -4.77 1.75 -5.78
C SER A 119 -3.48 1.90 -4.98
N VAL A 120 -2.80 3.02 -5.19
CA VAL A 120 -1.65 3.45 -4.40
C VAL A 120 -2.06 4.62 -3.53
N PHE A 121 -1.72 4.55 -2.25
CA PHE A 121 -1.98 5.57 -1.24
C PHE A 121 -0.65 6.13 -0.73
N HIS A 122 -0.50 7.44 -0.79
CA HIS A 122 0.54 8.14 -0.06
C HIS A 122 0.00 8.52 1.33
N VAL A 123 0.71 8.14 2.38
CA VAL A 123 0.33 8.44 3.77
C VAL A 123 1.35 9.40 4.38
N SER A 124 0.89 10.58 4.75
CA SER A 124 1.70 11.61 5.41
C SER A 124 1.87 11.30 6.90
N LYS A 125 2.86 11.96 7.54
CA LYS A 125 3.23 11.69 8.94
C LYS A 125 2.11 12.01 9.93
N ASP A 126 1.25 12.97 9.58
CA ASP A 126 0.05 13.38 10.32
C ASP A 126 -1.15 12.43 10.13
N GLY A 127 -0.99 11.37 9.33
CA GLY A 127 -2.06 10.43 9.02
C GLY A 127 -2.96 10.86 7.86
N THR A 128 -2.65 11.95 7.15
CA THR A 128 -3.35 12.33 5.93
C THR A 128 -3.08 11.30 4.83
N ILE A 129 -4.15 10.77 4.23
CA ILE A 129 -4.08 9.73 3.18
C ILE A 129 -4.51 10.34 1.85
N LYS A 130 -3.70 10.14 0.82
CA LYS A 130 -3.99 10.57 -0.55
C LYS A 130 -3.85 9.40 -1.53
N GLN A 131 -4.95 9.04 -2.19
CA GLN A 131 -4.91 8.10 -3.30
C GLN A 131 -4.28 8.76 -4.53
N LEU A 132 -3.33 8.09 -5.17
CA LEU A 132 -2.60 8.60 -6.32
C LEU A 132 -3.41 8.41 -7.61
N PRO A 133 -3.34 9.37 -8.57
CA PRO A 133 -4.26 9.40 -9.72
C PRO A 133 -3.97 8.37 -10.81
N PHE A 134 -2.78 7.77 -10.84
CA PHE A 134 -2.32 6.83 -11.88
C PHE A 134 -2.49 5.35 -11.47
N ALA A 135 -3.52 5.04 -10.69
CA ALA A 135 -3.88 3.65 -10.36
C ALA A 135 -4.14 2.84 -11.65
N GLY A 136 -3.31 1.83 -11.92
CA GLY A 136 -3.41 0.92 -13.07
C GLY A 136 -2.30 -0.11 -13.06
N LEU A 137 -2.59 -1.31 -12.58
CA LEU A 137 -1.63 -2.33 -12.12
C LEU A 137 -0.86 -3.12 -13.20
N GLN A 138 -0.39 -2.45 -14.24
CA GLN A 138 0.79 -2.97 -14.92
C GLN A 138 1.97 -2.08 -14.57
N PRO A 139 3.05 -2.63 -13.97
CA PRO A 139 4.28 -1.89 -13.75
C PRO A 139 4.99 -1.64 -15.09
N THR A 140 4.31 -0.94 -16.00
CA THR A 140 4.87 -0.49 -17.26
C THR A 140 5.90 0.60 -16.98
N ARG A 141 6.74 0.87 -17.97
CA ARG A 141 7.73 1.94 -17.85
C ARG A 141 7.05 3.28 -17.60
N GLU A 142 5.94 3.55 -18.26
CA GLU A 142 5.14 4.77 -18.17
C GLU A 142 4.63 4.97 -16.73
N TYR A 143 4.08 3.91 -16.14
CA TYR A 143 3.62 3.93 -14.75
C TYR A 143 4.74 4.30 -13.75
N VAL A 144 5.94 3.76 -13.95
CA VAL A 144 7.10 4.11 -13.10
C VAL A 144 7.54 5.56 -13.30
N LEU A 145 7.41 6.09 -14.52
CA LEU A 145 7.72 7.49 -14.82
C LEU A 145 6.68 8.43 -14.19
N ASP A 146 5.38 8.13 -14.28
CA ASP A 146 4.31 8.93 -13.67
C ASP A 146 4.44 8.97 -12.14
N LEU A 147 4.73 7.83 -11.51
CA LEU A 147 5.07 7.74 -10.09
C LEU A 147 6.25 8.65 -9.77
N LYS A 148 7.30 8.61 -10.60
CA LYS A 148 8.49 9.41 -10.39
C LYS A 148 8.18 10.89 -10.48
N ASP A 149 7.52 11.33 -11.53
CA ASP A 149 7.20 12.74 -11.77
C ASP A 149 6.27 13.28 -10.67
N TYR A 150 5.32 12.46 -10.19
CA TYR A 150 4.48 12.80 -9.06
C TYR A 150 5.30 13.05 -7.80
N PHE A 151 6.19 12.14 -7.43
CA PHE A 151 7.01 12.31 -6.22
C PHE A 151 8.07 13.40 -6.35
N ASP A 152 8.66 13.57 -7.53
CA ASP A 152 9.68 14.60 -7.79
C ASP A 152 9.04 16.01 -7.79
N SER A 153 7.86 16.18 -8.38
CA SER A 153 7.12 17.45 -8.38
C SER A 153 6.57 17.85 -7.01
N HIS A 154 6.30 16.88 -6.13
CA HIS A 154 5.75 17.13 -4.80
C HIS A 154 6.83 17.16 -3.70
N GLN A 155 8.09 16.85 -4.00
CA GLN A 155 9.23 17.10 -3.11
C GLN A 155 9.63 18.58 -3.07
N GLY A 156 9.24 19.38 -4.07
CA GLY A 156 9.60 20.81 -4.17
C GLY A 156 8.86 21.77 -3.23
N ASN A 157 7.81 21.32 -2.51
CA ASN A 157 6.99 22.18 -1.66
C ASN A 157 7.32 22.13 -0.16
N ALA A 158 8.37 21.41 0.24
CA ALA A 158 8.98 21.59 1.56
C ALA A 158 9.99 22.75 1.51
N THR A 159 9.56 23.94 1.11
CA THR A 159 10.35 25.14 1.36
C THR A 159 10.20 25.44 2.85
N GLU A 160 11.28 25.26 3.60
CA GLU A 160 11.40 25.73 4.98
C GLU A 160 10.79 27.15 5.10
N PRO A 161 9.98 27.45 6.12
CA PRO A 161 9.71 28.83 6.44
C PRO A 161 11.04 29.44 6.86
N LYS A 162 11.62 30.26 5.99
CA LYS A 162 12.57 31.29 6.41
C LYS A 162 11.79 32.31 7.24
N GLU A 163 11.91 32.22 8.55
CA GLU A 163 12.35 33.27 9.48
C GLU A 163 12.24 32.81 10.93
#